data_AF-A0AAE7B1Z9-F1
#
_entry.id   AF-A0AAE7B1Z9-F1
#
_cell.length_a   1.000
_cell.length_b   1.000
_cell.length_c   1.000
_cell.angle_alpha   90.00
_cell.angle_beta   90.00
_cell.angle_gamma   90.00
#
_symmetry.space_group_name_H-M   'P 1'
#
loop_
_entity.id
_entity.type
_entity.pdbx_description
1 polymer ?
#
loop_
_entity_poly.entity_id
_entity_poly.type
_entity_poly.pdbx_seq_one_letter_code
_entity_poly.pdbx_strand_id
1 'polypeptide(L)'
;MSRRVSGLPDHWQDYFLCVLLHMVFPFFPLLMEKLLTGGIQLNSLMLFSAMYPLSIGLSSDSKLLFGCTILISLFFSVAYGVVAASETPIADFEIYSLVSLIAIFVIHLLERYNKHVVDRTPFWAFNTTSGGQ
;
A
#
# COMPACT_ATOMS: atom_id res chain seq x y z
N MET A 1 37.40 21.56 -3.81
CA MET A 1 36.25 20.89 -4.46
C MET A 1 35.70 19.89 -3.46
N SER A 2 34.54 20.16 -2.85
CA SER A 2 33.97 19.26 -1.83
C SER A 2 33.52 17.95 -2.49
N ARG A 3 33.89 16.81 -1.89
CA ARG A 3 33.35 15.51 -2.31
C ARG A 3 31.85 15.52 -2.09
N ARG A 4 31.07 15.30 -3.15
CA ARG A 4 29.62 15.08 -3.01
C ARG A 4 29.41 13.80 -2.21
N VAL A 5 28.45 13.81 -1.29
CA VAL A 5 27.97 12.60 -0.62
C VAL A 5 27.41 11.68 -1.70
N SER A 6 27.90 10.46 -1.79
CA SER A 6 27.38 9.48 -2.74
C SER A 6 25.96 9.10 -2.32
N GLY A 7 24.98 9.46 -3.13
CA GLY A 7 23.61 8.98 -2.98
C GLY A 7 23.48 7.50 -3.34
N LEU A 8 22.34 6.91 -3.01
CA LEU A 8 21.96 5.59 -3.53
C LEU A 8 21.80 5.65 -5.06
N PRO A 9 21.97 4.53 -5.78
CA PRO A 9 21.64 4.47 -7.19
C PRO A 9 20.17 4.81 -7.46
N ASP A 10 19.86 5.45 -8.58
CA ASP A 10 18.51 5.99 -8.87
C ASP A 10 17.39 4.95 -8.76
N HIS A 11 17.61 3.74 -9.28
CA HIS A 11 16.66 2.63 -9.18
C HIS A 11 16.31 2.23 -7.74
N TRP A 12 17.25 2.34 -6.81
CA TRP A 12 16.99 2.09 -5.39
C TRP A 12 16.24 3.27 -4.77
N GLN A 13 16.55 4.50 -5.19
CA GLN A 13 15.77 5.67 -4.77
C GLN A 13 14.32 5.55 -5.22
N ASP A 14 14.07 5.18 -6.49
CA ASP A 14 12.74 4.93 -7.03
C ASP A 14 11.99 3.84 -6.26
N TYR A 15 12.66 2.71 -5.99
CA TYR A 15 12.08 1.63 -5.21
C TYR A 15 11.70 2.06 -3.80
N PHE A 16 12.62 2.67 -3.05
CA PHE A 16 12.36 3.09 -1.68
C PHE A 16 11.30 4.20 -1.61
N LEU A 17 11.31 5.13 -2.56
CA LEU A 17 10.32 6.19 -2.64
C LEU A 17 8.93 5.63 -2.96
N CYS A 18 8.84 4.67 -3.89
CA CYS A 18 7.62 3.94 -4.19
C CYS A 18 7.11 3.22 -2.94
N VAL A 19 7.94 2.42 -2.26
CA VAL A 19 7.53 1.69 -1.06
C VAL A 19 7.08 2.66 0.04
N LEU A 20 7.83 3.74 0.27
CA LEU A 20 7.53 4.71 1.31
C LEU A 20 6.21 5.44 1.04
N LEU A 21 6.02 6.01 -0.16
CA LEU A 21 4.87 6.87 -0.46
C LEU A 21 3.64 6.09 -0.93
N HIS A 22 3.82 5.02 -1.68
CA HIS A 22 2.71 4.25 -2.26
C HIS A 22 2.24 3.11 -1.36
N MET A 23 3.15 2.50 -0.58
CA MET A 23 2.79 1.32 0.22
C MET A 23 2.70 1.60 1.72
N VAL A 24 3.63 2.37 2.28
CA VAL A 24 3.72 2.63 3.73
C VAL A 24 2.90 3.85 4.12
N PHE A 25 3.01 4.97 3.39
CA PHE A 25 2.29 6.20 3.71
C PHE A 25 0.77 6.04 3.81
N PRO A 26 0.08 5.20 3.01
CA PRO A 26 -1.34 4.93 3.21
C PRO A 26 -1.72 4.40 4.60
N PHE A 27 -0.79 3.78 5.36
CA PHE A 27 -1.03 3.35 6.75
C PHE A 27 -1.00 4.50 7.75
N PHE A 28 -0.57 5.70 7.34
CA PHE A 28 -0.44 6.87 8.21
C PHE A 28 -1.74 7.21 8.99
N PRO A 29 -2.95 7.15 8.41
CA PRO A 29 -4.18 7.41 9.16
C PRO A 29 -4.39 6.43 10.32
N LEU A 30 -4.18 5.13 10.10
CA LEU A 30 -4.27 4.12 11.16
C LEU A 30 -3.20 4.31 12.24
N LEU A 31 -2.00 4.72 11.84
CA LEU A 31 -0.94 5.05 12.79
C LEU A 31 -1.34 6.26 13.66
N MET A 32 -1.90 7.31 13.07
CA MET A 32 -2.36 8.49 13.82
C MET A 32 -3.50 8.14 14.77
N GLU A 33 -4.46 7.34 14.31
CA GLU A 33 -5.55 6.84 15.16
C GLU A 33 -5.02 6.08 16.37
N LYS A 34 -4.07 5.16 16.16
CA LYS A 34 -3.42 4.42 17.24
C LYS A 34 -2.69 5.33 18.23
N LEU A 35 -1.97 6.33 17.74
CA LEU A 35 -1.24 7.27 18.59
C LEU A 35 -2.17 8.17 19.41
N LEU A 36 -3.29 8.60 18.84
CA LEU A 36 -4.22 9.54 19.48
C LEU A 36 -5.23 8.86 20.40
N THR A 37 -5.66 7.64 20.08
CA THR A 37 -6.72 6.93 20.83
C THR A 37 -6.20 5.76 21.68
N GLY A 38 -4.92 5.38 21.51
CA GLY A 38 -4.31 4.24 22.20
C GLY A 38 -4.58 2.88 21.53
N GLY A 39 -5.43 2.82 20.51
CA GLY A 39 -5.78 1.60 19.78
C GLY A 39 -6.25 1.91 18.35
N ILE A 40 -6.53 0.88 17.57
CA ILE A 40 -7.15 1.04 16.24
C ILE A 40 -8.61 0.66 16.40
N GLN A 41 -9.55 1.52 16.01
CA GLN A 41 -10.96 1.18 16.06
C GLN A 41 -11.27 0.13 14.99
N LEU A 42 -12.16 -0.81 15.34
CA LEU A 42 -12.55 -1.89 14.45
C LEU A 42 -13.11 -1.39 13.11
N ASN A 43 -13.91 -0.33 13.14
CA ASN A 43 -14.49 0.30 11.96
C ASN A 43 -13.42 0.89 11.02
N SER A 44 -12.40 1.53 11.59
CA SER A 44 -11.27 2.09 10.83
C SER A 44 -10.44 0.99 10.18
N LEU A 45 -10.17 -0.09 10.90
CA LEU A 45 -9.46 -1.26 10.36
C LEU A 45 -10.27 -1.94 9.24
N MET A 46 -11.58 -2.06 9.42
CA MET A 46 -12.49 -2.62 8.41
C MET A 46 -12.47 -1.82 7.11
N LEU A 47 -12.66 -0.50 7.23
CA LEU A 47 -12.64 0.40 6.10
C LEU A 47 -11.27 0.38 5.40
N PHE A 48 -10.18 0.40 6.17
CA PHE A 48 -8.83 0.32 5.63
C PHE A 48 -8.60 -1.01 4.89
N SER A 49 -9.07 -2.14 5.44
CA SER A 49 -8.95 -3.46 4.82
C SER A 49 -9.79 -3.61 3.55
N ALA A 50 -10.86 -2.83 3.41
CA ALA A 50 -11.62 -2.76 2.17
C ALA A 50 -10.90 -1.91 1.11
N MET A 51 -10.31 -0.77 1.51
CA MET A 51 -9.75 0.19 0.54
C MET A 51 -8.30 -0.09 0.14
N TYR A 52 -7.45 -0.49 1.08
CA TYR A 52 -6.01 -0.65 0.83
C TYR A 52 -5.71 -1.72 -0.22
N PRO A 53 -6.26 -2.96 -0.13
CA PRO A 53 -6.13 -3.96 -1.18
C PRO A 53 -6.50 -3.44 -2.56
N LEU A 54 -7.64 -2.75 -2.69
CA LEU A 54 -8.12 -2.23 -3.98
C LEU A 54 -7.14 -1.22 -4.58
N SER A 55 -6.65 -0.28 -3.76
CA SER A 55 -5.65 0.71 -4.17
C SER A 55 -4.35 0.06 -4.63
N ILE A 56 -3.88 -0.98 -3.92
CA ILE A 56 -2.70 -1.74 -4.31
C ILE A 56 -2.94 -2.47 -5.63
N GLY A 57 -4.08 -3.15 -5.77
CA GLY A 57 -4.47 -3.86 -6.98
C GLY A 57 -4.50 -2.96 -8.21
N LEU A 58 -5.08 -1.77 -8.09
CA LEU A 58 -5.16 -0.80 -9.20
C LEU A 58 -3.79 -0.37 -9.72
N SER A 59 -2.79 -0.35 -8.84
CA SER A 59 -1.43 0.00 -9.23
C SER A 59 -0.65 -1.19 -9.79
N SER A 60 -1.12 -2.43 -9.59
CA SER A 60 -0.39 -3.64 -9.95
C SER A 60 -0.37 -3.88 -11.47
N ASP A 61 0.76 -4.35 -11.98
CA ASP A 61 0.88 -4.80 -13.37
C ASP A 61 0.29 -6.23 -13.56
N SER A 62 -0.06 -6.92 -12.46
CA SER A 62 -0.63 -8.27 -12.47
C SER A 62 -2.15 -8.27 -12.45
N LYS A 63 -2.76 -8.72 -13.55
CA LYS A 63 -4.22 -8.90 -13.68
C LYS A 63 -4.79 -9.83 -12.60
N LEU A 64 -4.03 -10.86 -12.21
CA LEU A 64 -4.44 -11.80 -11.19
C LEU A 64 -4.47 -11.13 -9.81
N LEU A 65 -3.43 -10.37 -9.47
CA LEU A 65 -3.39 -9.64 -8.20
C LEU A 65 -4.54 -8.64 -8.12
N PHE A 66 -4.80 -7.90 -9.21
CA PHE A 66 -5.93 -7.00 -9.29
C PHE A 66 -7.27 -7.72 -9.02
N GLY A 67 -7.51 -8.85 -9.67
CA GLY A 67 -8.72 -9.67 -9.43
C GLY A 67 -8.83 -10.14 -7.97
N CYS A 68 -7.75 -10.64 -7.37
CA CYS A 68 -7.71 -11.06 -5.97
C CYS A 68 -8.02 -9.89 -5.02
N THR A 69 -7.43 -8.72 -5.26
CA THR A 69 -7.67 -7.54 -4.43
C THR A 69 -9.11 -7.04 -4.49
N ILE A 70 -9.78 -7.11 -5.66
CA ILE A 70 -11.20 -6.79 -5.76
C ILE A 70 -12.04 -7.73 -4.88
N LEU A 71 -11.77 -9.03 -4.92
CA LEU A 71 -12.50 -10.01 -4.11
C LEU A 71 -12.30 -9.74 -2.62
N ILE A 72 -11.05 -9.54 -2.19
CA ILE A 72 -10.71 -9.23 -0.80
C ILE A 72 -11.41 -7.95 -0.35
N SER A 73 -11.34 -6.88 -1.15
CA SER A 73 -12.02 -5.62 -0.88
C SER A 73 -13.53 -5.76 -0.77
N LEU A 74 -14.15 -6.62 -1.59
CA LEU A 74 -15.58 -6.88 -1.53
C LEU A 74 -15.97 -7.58 -0.23
N PHE A 75 -15.22 -8.61 0.18
CA PHE A 75 -15.47 -9.29 1.46
C PHE A 75 -15.38 -8.33 2.65
N PHE A 76 -14.33 -7.50 2.70
CA PHE A 76 -14.17 -6.51 3.76
C PHE A 76 -15.23 -5.39 3.70
N SER A 77 -15.67 -4.99 2.51
CA SER A 77 -16.77 -4.02 2.34
C SER A 77 -18.10 -4.56 2.87
N VAL A 78 -18.41 -5.83 2.59
CA VAL A 78 -19.63 -6.48 3.12
C VAL A 78 -19.52 -6.63 4.64
N ALA A 79 -18.38 -7.08 5.15
CA ALA A 79 -18.12 -7.20 6.58
C ALA A 79 -18.32 -5.85 7.31
N TYR A 80 -17.77 -4.77 6.76
CA TYR A 80 -17.98 -3.42 7.25
C TYR A 80 -19.47 -3.04 7.27
N GLY A 81 -20.20 -3.31 6.17
CA GLY A 81 -21.62 -3.01 6.07
C GLY A 81 -22.48 -3.76 7.09
N VAL A 82 -22.16 -5.02 7.37
CA VAL A 82 -22.84 -5.81 8.42
C VAL A 82 -22.59 -5.19 9.79
N VAL A 83 -21.33 -4.97 10.15
CA VAL A 83 -20.96 -4.44 11.48
C VAL A 83 -21.51 -3.04 11.70
N ALA A 84 -21.53 -2.20 10.66
CA ALA A 84 -22.12 -0.87 10.72
C ALA A 84 -23.66 -0.90 10.91
N ALA A 85 -24.34 -1.95 10.46
CA ALA A 85 -25.79 -2.08 10.57
C ALA A 85 -26.26 -2.81 11.82
N SER A 86 -25.51 -3.81 12.29
CA SER A 86 -25.91 -4.68 13.40
C SER A 86 -25.20 -4.39 14.72
N GLU A 87 -24.14 -3.57 14.73
CA GLU A 87 -23.23 -3.33 15.87
C GLU A 87 -22.61 -4.62 16.45
N THR A 88 -22.79 -5.77 15.78
CA THR A 88 -22.24 -7.04 16.21
C THR A 88 -20.86 -7.25 15.61
N PRO A 89 -19.80 -7.42 16.42
CA PRO A 89 -18.46 -7.64 15.91
C PRO A 89 -18.37 -8.99 15.21
N ILE A 90 -17.64 -9.04 14.10
CA ILE A 90 -17.28 -10.27 13.42
C ILE A 90 -16.08 -10.89 14.15
N ALA A 91 -16.21 -12.16 14.56
CA ALA A 91 -15.14 -12.88 15.23
C ALA A 91 -13.87 -12.95 14.37
N ASP A 92 -12.72 -12.77 15.02
CA ASP A 92 -11.38 -12.87 14.42
C ASP A 92 -11.12 -11.93 13.23
N PHE A 93 -11.96 -10.89 13.05
CA PHE A 93 -11.83 -9.93 11.96
C PHE A 93 -10.42 -9.33 11.85
N GLU A 94 -9.85 -8.94 12.99
CA GLU A 94 -8.52 -8.35 13.07
C GLU A 94 -7.44 -9.28 12.50
N ILE A 95 -7.55 -10.58 12.75
CA ILE A 95 -6.62 -11.59 12.25
C ILE A 95 -6.76 -11.72 10.74
N TYR A 96 -7.98 -11.85 10.22
CA TYR A 96 -8.23 -11.94 8.78
C TYR A 96 -7.76 -10.69 8.02
N SER A 97 -8.02 -9.51 8.59
CA SER A 97 -7.56 -8.22 8.09
C SER A 97 -6.03 -8.20 8.03
N LEU A 98 -5.35 -8.48 9.14
CA LEU A 98 -3.90 -8.42 9.23
C LEU A 98 -3.23 -9.39 8.26
N VAL A 99 -3.71 -10.64 8.18
CA VAL A 99 -3.19 -11.65 7.25
C VAL A 99 -3.36 -11.19 5.80
N SER A 100 -4.52 -10.66 5.44
CA SER A 100 -4.79 -10.19 4.07
C SER A 100 -3.93 -8.99 3.71
N LEU A 101 -3.81 -8.02 4.60
CA LEU A 101 -2.99 -6.82 4.41
C LEU A 101 -1.50 -7.18 4.27
N ILE A 102 -0.97 -8.05 5.13
CA ILE A 102 0.43 -8.51 5.04
C ILE A 102 0.67 -9.27 3.73
N ALA A 103 -0.24 -10.18 3.36
CA ALA A 103 -0.08 -10.96 2.14
C ALA A 103 -0.03 -10.06 0.89
N ILE A 104 -0.97 -9.11 0.77
CA ILE A 104 -1.00 -8.17 -0.35
C ILE A 104 0.22 -7.25 -0.33
N PHE A 105 0.58 -6.73 0.85
CA PHE A 105 1.76 -5.88 1.01
C PHE A 105 3.01 -6.59 0.52
N VAL A 106 3.26 -7.83 0.96
CA VAL A 106 4.47 -8.58 0.58
C VAL A 106 4.49 -8.90 -0.91
N ILE A 107 3.38 -9.39 -1.49
CA ILE A 107 3.32 -9.70 -2.92
C ILE A 107 3.59 -8.44 -3.75
N HIS A 108 2.97 -7.33 -3.38
CA HIS A 108 3.16 -6.08 -4.10
C HIS A 108 4.56 -5.49 -3.89
N LEU A 109 5.17 -5.67 -2.72
CA LEU A 109 6.54 -5.23 -2.44
C LEU A 109 7.54 -5.92 -3.37
N LEU A 110 7.34 -7.22 -3.62
CA LEU A 110 8.15 -8.00 -4.55
C LEU A 110 7.91 -7.56 -6.00
N GLU A 111 6.65 -7.29 -6.38
CA GLU A 111 6.32 -6.73 -7.69
C GLU A 111 7.03 -5.39 -7.93
N ARG A 112 7.05 -4.50 -6.93
CA ARG A 112 7.75 -3.22 -7.00
C ARG A 112 9.26 -3.36 -7.03
N TYR A 113 9.81 -4.39 -6.39
CA TYR A 113 11.23 -4.70 -6.48
C TYR A 113 11.59 -5.07 -7.92
N ASN A 114 10.82 -5.96 -8.55
CA ASN A 114 11.02 -6.31 -9.95
C ASN A 114 10.92 -5.06 -10.84
N LYS A 115 9.86 -4.26 -10.69
CA LYS A 115 9.63 -3.07 -11.52
C LYS A 115 10.74 -2.03 -11.43
N HIS A 116 11.16 -1.65 -10.22
CA HIS A 116 12.09 -0.53 -10.02
C HIS A 116 13.55 -0.96 -9.98
N VAL A 117 13.85 -2.10 -9.33
CA VAL A 117 15.23 -2.57 -9.19
C VAL A 117 15.66 -3.44 -10.36
N VAL A 118 14.84 -4.37 -10.83
CA VAL A 118 15.21 -5.29 -11.92
C VAL A 118 14.97 -4.64 -13.28
N ASP A 119 13.76 -4.18 -13.55
CA ASP A 119 13.33 -3.66 -14.85
C ASP A 119 13.71 -2.18 -15.06
N ARG A 120 14.26 -1.53 -14.01
CA ARG A 120 14.72 -0.12 -14.04
C ARG A 120 13.65 0.88 -14.46
N THR A 121 12.39 0.57 -14.19
CA THR A 121 11.29 1.50 -14.48
C THR A 121 11.31 2.62 -13.44
N PRO A 122 11.37 3.90 -13.83
CA PRO A 122 11.38 5.02 -12.89
C PRO A 122 10.03 5.12 -12.16
N PHE A 123 10.04 5.54 -10.88
CA PHE A 123 8.80 5.82 -10.14
C PHE A 123 8.21 7.17 -10.57
N TRP A 124 9.08 8.18 -10.72
CA TRP A 124 8.73 9.47 -11.31
C TRP A 124 9.64 9.77 -12.50
N ALA A 125 9.03 10.00 -13.67
CA ALA A 125 9.73 10.56 -14.81
C ALA A 125 9.78 12.08 -14.66
N PHE A 126 10.73 12.60 -13.88
CA PHE A 126 11.06 14.02 -13.95
C PHE A 126 11.76 14.25 -15.29
N ASN A 127 10.98 14.56 -16.33
CA ASN A 127 11.51 14.97 -17.62
C ASN A 127 12.31 16.26 -17.40
N THR A 128 13.63 16.17 -17.28
CA THR A 128 14.49 17.31 -17.57
C THR A 128 14.43 17.51 -19.09
N THR A 129 13.46 18.31 -19.54
CA THR A 129 13.64 19.06 -20.78
C THR A 129 14.77 20.04 -20.53
N SER A 130 16.01 19.55 -20.63
CA SER A 130 17.16 20.40 -20.88
C SER A 130 16.87 21.09 -22.20
N GLY A 131 16.41 22.34 -22.10
CA GLY A 131 16.24 23.25 -23.23
C GLY A 131 17.48 23.15 -24.09
N GLY A 132 17.26 22.67 -25.32
CA GLY A 132 18.27 22.68 -26.36
C GLY A 132 18.76 24.10 -26.57
N GLN A 133 20.07 24.17 -26.74
CA GLN A 133 20.80 25.31 -27.29
C GLN A 133 20.20 25.75 -28.62
#